data_AF-A0A5S9QRC5-F1
#
_entry.id   AF-A0A5S9QRC5-F1
#
_cell.length_a   1.000
_cell.length_b   1.000
_cell.length_c   1.000
_cell.angle_alpha   90.00
_cell.angle_beta   90.00
_cell.angle_gamma   90.00
#
_symmetry.space_group_name_H-M   'P 1'
#
loop_
_entity.id
_entity.type
_entity.pdbx_description
1 polymer ?
#
loop_
_entity_poly.entity_id
_entity_poly.type
_entity_poly.pdbx_seq_one_letter_code
_entity_poly.pdbx_strand_id
1 'polypeptide(L)'
;MDIVIVVLEGLILVGIACIFLFRKYLLSYSSEKAKNLATKEDIGEITNSIEGVKLDYAHKLEATKAELSSQINTHGFRYEKEFEVLEMLADSLVDLRNAALNLRPVFEFVDKSKSKDEIKIEKLVEFDKARRDLFFIREKKRPFYPDSIYQAVLKIDELARSESVEYEYRDPYDGGRDSDYWKKAEENQSSIIEATNLAMDEIRERVSKWEALSR
;
A
#
# COMPACT_ATOMS: atom_id res chain seq x y z
N MET A 1 -19.72 -110.67 4.51
CA MET A 1 -19.06 -109.54 5.22
C MET A 1 -18.44 -108.56 4.22
N ASP A 2 -18.08 -108.99 3.01
CA ASP A 2 -17.36 -108.16 2.03
C ASP A 2 -18.16 -106.99 1.42
N ILE A 3 -19.46 -107.18 1.14
CA ILE A 3 -20.32 -106.11 0.57
C ILE A 3 -20.43 -104.90 1.51
N VAL A 4 -20.49 -105.14 2.83
CA VAL A 4 -20.58 -104.07 3.84
C VAL A 4 -19.29 -103.26 3.89
N ILE A 5 -18.14 -103.91 3.72
CA ILE A 5 -16.81 -103.26 3.70
C ILE A 5 -16.68 -102.38 2.45
N VAL A 6 -17.06 -102.88 1.27
CA VAL A 6 -17.00 -102.12 0.01
C VAL A 6 -17.91 -100.86 0.04
N VAL A 7 -19.11 -100.97 0.62
CA VAL A 7 -20.01 -99.81 0.78
C VAL A 7 -19.42 -98.78 1.75
N LEU A 8 -18.77 -99.22 2.82
CA LEU A 8 -18.12 -98.35 3.79
C LEU A 8 -16.92 -97.60 3.16
N GLU A 9 -16.10 -98.29 2.37
CA GLU A 9 -14.98 -97.69 1.61
C GLU A 9 -15.48 -96.65 0.58
N GLY A 10 -16.56 -96.95 -0.14
CA GLY A 10 -17.20 -96.00 -1.06
C GLY A 10 -17.70 -94.74 -0.37
N LEU A 11 -18.32 -94.86 0.81
CA LEU A 11 -18.75 -93.73 1.63
C LEU A 11 -17.58 -92.90 2.15
N ILE A 12 -16.46 -93.54 2.53
CA ILE A 12 -15.24 -92.84 2.93
C ILE A 12 -14.68 -92.04 1.76
N LEU A 13 -14.64 -92.60 0.55
CA LEU A 13 -14.16 -91.93 -0.66
C LEU A 13 -15.03 -90.71 -1.02
N VAL A 14 -16.36 -90.84 -0.94
CA VAL A 14 -17.30 -89.72 -1.11
C VAL A 14 -17.10 -88.67 -0.02
N GLY A 15 -16.91 -89.09 1.24
CA GLY A 15 -16.61 -88.20 2.36
C GLY A 15 -15.33 -87.39 2.13
N ILE A 16 -14.26 -88.03 1.68
CA ILE A 16 -12.98 -87.37 1.34
C ILE A 16 -13.16 -86.39 0.18
N ALA A 17 -13.89 -86.79 -0.88
CA ALA A 17 -14.18 -85.91 -2.03
C ALA A 17 -14.97 -84.66 -1.61
N CYS A 18 -15.99 -84.83 -0.76
CA CYS A 18 -16.78 -83.74 -0.20
C CYS A 18 -15.93 -82.80 0.66
N ILE A 19 -15.04 -83.33 1.51
CA ILE A 19 -14.09 -82.52 2.30
C ILE A 19 -13.16 -81.72 1.39
N PHE A 20 -12.67 -82.32 0.30
CA PHE A 20 -11.78 -81.65 -0.65
C PHE A 20 -12.47 -80.50 -1.39
N LEU A 21 -13.71 -80.73 -1.84
CA LEU A 21 -14.55 -79.70 -2.49
C LEU A 21 -14.91 -78.58 -1.52
N PHE A 22 -15.29 -78.92 -0.29
CA PHE A 22 -15.61 -77.94 0.75
C PHE A 22 -14.40 -77.07 1.10
N ARG A 23 -13.21 -77.67 1.23
CA ARG A 23 -11.95 -76.95 1.48
C ARG A 23 -11.64 -75.98 0.32
N LYS A 24 -11.81 -76.39 -0.93
CA LYS A 24 -11.59 -75.53 -2.11
C LYS A 24 -12.57 -74.35 -2.14
N TYR A 25 -13.86 -74.61 -1.85
CA TYR A 25 -14.89 -73.56 -1.85
C TYR A 25 -14.69 -72.56 -0.72
N LEU A 26 -14.37 -73.02 0.49
CA LEU A 26 -14.06 -72.16 1.63
C LEU A 26 -12.81 -71.30 1.39
N LEU A 27 -11.74 -71.88 0.84
CA LEU A 27 -10.52 -71.14 0.51
C LEU A 27 -10.75 -70.09 -0.59
N SER A 28 -11.56 -70.41 -1.60
CA SER A 28 -11.90 -69.45 -2.66
C SER A 28 -12.75 -68.29 -2.11
N TYR A 29 -13.75 -68.59 -1.27
CA TYR A 29 -14.58 -67.56 -0.64
C TYR A 29 -13.78 -66.69 0.33
N SER A 30 -12.91 -67.27 1.14
CA SER A 30 -12.06 -66.50 2.05
C SER A 30 -11.07 -65.62 1.31
N SER A 31 -10.47 -66.10 0.21
CA SER A 31 -9.59 -65.32 -0.66
C SER A 31 -10.32 -64.13 -1.28
N GLU A 32 -11.52 -64.33 -1.84
CA GLU A 32 -12.28 -63.25 -2.46
C GLU A 32 -12.79 -62.25 -1.42
N LYS A 33 -13.20 -62.73 -0.23
CA LYS A 33 -13.58 -61.87 0.90
C LYS A 33 -12.40 -61.04 1.40
N ALA A 34 -11.21 -61.63 1.52
CA ALA A 34 -10.00 -60.92 1.91
C ALA A 34 -9.62 -59.85 0.89
N LYS A 35 -9.69 -60.17 -0.41
CA LYS A 35 -9.46 -59.21 -1.50
C LYS A 35 -10.43 -58.04 -1.45
N ASN A 36 -11.72 -58.31 -1.28
CA ASN A 36 -12.75 -57.26 -1.16
C ASN A 36 -12.59 -56.41 0.10
N LEU A 37 -12.09 -56.99 1.19
CA LEU A 37 -11.79 -56.24 2.40
C LEU A 37 -10.60 -55.29 2.18
N ALA A 38 -9.50 -55.80 1.62
CA ALA A 38 -8.33 -55.00 1.27
C ALA A 38 -8.70 -53.84 0.33
N THR A 39 -9.49 -54.09 -0.72
CA THR A 39 -9.94 -53.02 -1.63
C THR A 39 -10.77 -51.94 -0.92
N LYS A 40 -11.60 -52.32 0.06
CA LYS A 40 -12.39 -51.34 0.83
C LYS A 40 -11.51 -50.50 1.75
N GLU A 41 -10.50 -51.12 2.35
CA GLU A 41 -9.50 -50.44 3.19
C GLU A 41 -8.69 -49.46 2.34
N ASP A 42 -8.19 -49.88 1.17
CA ASP A 42 -7.47 -49.03 0.22
C ASP A 42 -8.31 -47.81 -0.22
N ILE A 43 -9.59 -48.03 -0.57
CA ILE A 43 -10.51 -46.94 -0.94
C ILE A 43 -10.71 -45.98 0.24
N GLY A 44 -10.83 -46.50 1.46
CA GLY A 44 -10.94 -45.70 2.67
C GLY A 44 -9.70 -44.84 2.90
N GLU A 45 -8.51 -45.42 2.76
CA GLU A 45 -7.23 -44.72 2.89
C GLU A 45 -7.07 -43.62 1.83
N ILE A 46 -7.39 -43.92 0.57
CA ILE A 46 -7.38 -42.96 -0.52
C ILE A 46 -8.36 -41.81 -0.24
N THR A 47 -9.57 -42.14 0.23
CA THR A 47 -10.61 -41.13 0.53
C THR A 47 -10.13 -40.20 1.65
N ASN A 48 -9.60 -40.75 2.74
CA ASN A 48 -9.05 -39.96 3.84
C ASN A 48 -7.88 -39.08 3.38
N SER A 49 -7.03 -39.59 2.49
CA SER A 49 -5.92 -38.82 1.91
C SER A 49 -6.42 -37.65 1.06
N ILE A 50 -7.44 -37.88 0.23
CA ILE A 50 -8.06 -36.83 -0.60
C ILE A 50 -8.73 -35.77 0.27
N GLU A 51 -9.45 -36.18 1.31
CA GLU A 51 -10.07 -35.25 2.27
C GLU A 51 -9.01 -34.42 3.00
N GLY A 52 -7.91 -35.05 3.43
CA GLY A 52 -6.77 -34.36 4.03
C GLY A 52 -6.15 -33.32 3.10
N VAL A 53 -5.92 -33.68 1.84
CA VAL A 53 -5.41 -32.75 0.81
C VAL A 53 -6.39 -31.61 0.56
N LYS A 54 -7.69 -31.90 0.44
CA LYS A 54 -8.73 -30.88 0.24
C LYS A 54 -8.80 -29.90 1.41
N LEU A 55 -8.70 -30.40 2.63
CA LEU A 55 -8.68 -29.61 3.85
C LEU A 55 -7.43 -28.73 3.91
N ASP A 56 -6.25 -29.28 3.62
CA ASP A 56 -5.00 -28.51 3.53
C ASP A 56 -5.08 -27.39 2.47
N TYR A 57 -5.62 -27.69 1.28
CA TYR A 57 -5.86 -26.67 0.26
C TYR A 57 -6.84 -25.59 0.72
N ALA A 58 -7.93 -25.96 1.39
CA ALA A 58 -8.89 -25.00 1.91
C ALA A 58 -8.25 -24.09 2.97
N HIS A 59 -7.44 -24.65 3.87
CA HIS A 59 -6.70 -23.89 4.86
C HIS A 59 -5.68 -22.94 4.22
N LYS A 60 -4.91 -23.41 3.25
CA LYS A 60 -3.93 -22.58 2.51
C LYS A 60 -4.61 -21.45 1.75
N LEU A 61 -5.76 -21.72 1.14
CA LEU A 61 -6.54 -20.72 0.41
C LEU A 61 -7.05 -19.63 1.35
N GLU A 62 -7.68 -20.00 2.48
CA GLU A 62 -8.18 -19.03 3.46
C GLU A 62 -7.04 -18.25 4.10
N ALA A 63 -5.91 -18.90 4.43
CA ALA A 63 -4.72 -18.22 4.95
C ALA A 63 -4.18 -17.19 3.94
N THR A 64 -4.05 -17.58 2.67
CA THR A 64 -3.57 -16.67 1.60
C THR A 64 -4.53 -15.51 1.38
N LYS A 65 -5.84 -15.77 1.43
CA LYS A 65 -6.88 -14.75 1.28
C LYS A 65 -6.87 -13.77 2.45
N ALA A 66 -6.70 -14.27 3.68
CA ALA A 66 -6.60 -13.43 4.88
C ALA A 66 -5.34 -12.56 4.85
N GLU A 67 -4.19 -13.14 4.47
CA GLU A 67 -2.92 -12.45 4.27
C GLU A 67 -3.07 -11.32 3.23
N LEU A 68 -3.59 -11.64 2.04
CA LEU A 68 -3.82 -10.67 0.97
C LEU A 68 -4.77 -9.55 1.41
N SER A 69 -5.85 -9.91 2.11
CA SER A 69 -6.83 -8.94 2.62
C SER A 69 -6.21 -8.03 3.67
N SER A 70 -5.36 -8.56 4.56
CA SER A 70 -4.62 -7.77 5.56
C SER A 70 -3.64 -6.80 4.90
N GLN A 71 -2.91 -7.28 3.87
CA GLN A 71 -1.99 -6.45 3.10
C GLN A 71 -2.74 -5.33 2.37
N ILE A 72 -3.82 -5.62 1.65
CA ILE A 72 -4.64 -4.62 0.96
C ILE A 72 -5.15 -3.56 1.94
N ASN A 73 -5.70 -3.97 3.08
CA ASN A 73 -6.23 -3.03 4.09
C ASN A 73 -5.12 -2.14 4.66
N THR A 74 -3.96 -2.72 4.98
CA THR A 74 -2.83 -1.97 5.55
C THR A 74 -2.23 -1.00 4.54
N HIS A 75 -2.02 -1.45 3.30
CA HIS A 75 -1.50 -0.61 2.22
C HIS A 75 -2.49 0.50 1.86
N GLY A 76 -3.77 0.17 1.71
CA GLY A 76 -4.83 1.14 1.41
C GLY A 76 -4.93 2.26 2.45
N PHE A 77 -4.99 1.89 3.74
CA PHE A 77 -5.03 2.89 4.81
C PHE A 77 -3.78 3.78 4.87
N ARG A 78 -2.60 3.20 4.65
CA ARG A 78 -1.35 3.97 4.60
C ARG A 78 -1.34 4.95 3.43
N TYR A 79 -1.79 4.53 2.25
CA TYR A 79 -1.85 5.39 1.07
C TYR A 79 -2.86 6.51 1.22
N GLU A 80 -4.04 6.23 1.79
CA GLU A 80 -5.04 7.25 2.09
C GLU A 80 -4.45 8.33 3.01
N LYS A 81 -3.77 7.93 4.09
CA LYS A 81 -3.14 8.87 5.03
C LYS A 81 -1.98 9.64 4.43
N GLU A 82 -1.19 9.01 3.57
CA GLU A 82 -0.11 9.69 2.85
C GLU A 82 -0.69 10.70 1.84
N PHE A 83 -1.72 10.33 1.09
CA PHE A 83 -2.41 11.21 0.14
C PHE A 83 -2.99 12.45 0.83
N GLU A 84 -3.71 12.28 1.95
CA GLU A 84 -4.22 13.40 2.77
C GLU A 84 -3.10 14.37 3.16
N VAL A 85 -1.92 13.85 3.53
CA VAL A 85 -0.77 14.68 3.91
C VAL A 85 -0.17 15.41 2.72
N LEU A 86 -0.08 14.76 1.56
CA LEU A 86 0.42 15.37 0.34
C LEU A 86 -0.52 16.47 -0.17
N GLU A 87 -1.84 16.30 -0.04
CA GLU A 87 -2.84 17.32 -0.34
C GLU A 87 -2.66 18.56 0.53
N MET A 88 -2.58 18.38 1.86
CA MET A 88 -2.32 19.49 2.80
C MET A 88 -1.00 20.22 2.51
N LEU A 89 0.05 19.47 2.12
CA LEU A 89 1.33 20.07 1.73
C LEU A 89 1.19 20.87 0.43
N ALA A 90 0.52 20.34 -0.58
CA ALA A 90 0.32 21.02 -1.85
C ALA A 90 -0.41 22.37 -1.67
N ASP A 91 -1.47 22.39 -0.86
CA ASP A 91 -2.21 23.62 -0.57
C ASP A 91 -1.33 24.66 0.13
N SER A 92 -0.67 24.27 1.22
CA SER A 92 0.20 25.18 2.00
C SER A 92 1.42 25.69 1.22
N LEU A 93 1.94 24.89 0.28
CA LEU A 93 3.01 25.33 -0.63
C LEU A 93 2.53 26.41 -1.60
N VAL A 94 1.33 26.25 -2.15
CA VAL A 94 0.71 27.24 -3.04
C VAL A 94 0.42 28.53 -2.28
N ASP A 95 -0.11 28.43 -1.06
CA ASP A 95 -0.37 29.58 -0.19
C ASP A 95 0.91 30.34 0.15
N LEU A 96 1.99 29.64 0.55
CA LEU A 96 3.27 30.28 0.82
C LEU A 96 3.83 30.95 -0.43
N ARG A 97 3.80 30.26 -1.58
CA ARG A 97 4.26 30.83 -2.85
C ARG A 97 3.50 32.12 -3.15
N ASN A 98 2.17 32.08 -3.11
CA ASN A 98 1.34 33.24 -3.44
C ASN A 98 1.61 34.40 -2.46
N ALA A 99 1.73 34.12 -1.16
CA ALA A 99 2.06 35.14 -0.17
C ALA A 99 3.46 35.73 -0.37
N ALA A 100 4.45 34.91 -0.73
CA ALA A 100 5.80 35.37 -1.06
C ALA A 100 5.83 36.26 -2.31
N LEU A 101 5.10 35.88 -3.36
CA LEU A 101 4.95 36.71 -4.57
C LEU A 101 4.21 38.03 -4.28
N ASN A 102 3.27 38.02 -3.33
CA ASN A 102 2.50 39.21 -2.94
C ASN A 102 3.33 40.25 -2.15
N LEU A 103 4.51 39.88 -1.63
CA LEU A 103 5.41 40.83 -0.98
C LEU A 103 5.84 41.93 -1.96
N ARG A 104 6.23 41.55 -3.18
CA ARG A 104 6.70 42.46 -4.24
C ARG A 104 5.97 42.21 -5.57
N PRO A 105 4.68 42.53 -5.67
CA PRO A 105 3.89 42.23 -6.85
C PRO A 105 4.30 43.11 -8.04
N VAL A 106 4.19 42.57 -9.25
CA VAL A 106 4.46 43.32 -10.50
C VAL A 106 3.48 44.50 -10.67
N PHE A 107 2.23 44.30 -10.26
CA PHE A 107 1.20 45.34 -10.24
C PHE A 107 0.50 45.34 -8.88
N GLU A 108 0.40 46.51 -8.26
CA GLU A 108 -0.27 46.67 -6.97
C GLU A 108 -1.40 47.70 -7.06
N PHE A 109 -2.61 47.29 -6.67
CA PHE A 109 -3.71 48.20 -6.41
C PHE A 109 -3.66 48.62 -4.94
N VAL A 110 -3.08 49.79 -4.69
CA VAL A 110 -2.98 50.35 -3.34
C VAL A 110 -4.27 51.09 -2.98
N ASP A 111 -4.88 50.72 -1.86
CA ASP A 111 -5.92 51.55 -1.25
C ASP A 111 -5.29 52.84 -0.74
N LYS A 112 -5.76 53.98 -1.26
CA LYS A 112 -5.29 55.31 -0.89
C LYS A 112 -5.56 55.66 0.58
N SER A 113 -6.37 54.86 1.27
CA SER A 113 -6.70 55.04 2.69
C SER A 113 -5.60 54.57 3.66
N LYS A 114 -4.71 53.66 3.23
CA LYS A 114 -3.69 53.04 4.10
C LYS A 114 -2.31 53.68 3.93
N SER A 115 -1.55 53.73 5.02
CA SER A 115 -0.13 54.06 5.00
C SER A 115 0.67 52.94 4.32
N LYS A 116 1.82 53.30 3.72
CA LYS A 116 2.76 52.34 3.13
C LYS A 116 3.26 51.33 4.17
N ASP A 117 3.50 51.79 5.40
CA ASP A 117 3.96 50.94 6.49
C ASP A 117 2.88 49.94 6.93
N GLU A 118 1.62 50.36 6.92
CA GLU A 118 0.48 49.49 7.23
C GLU A 118 0.34 48.38 6.19
N ILE A 119 0.45 48.71 4.90
CA ILE A 119 0.43 47.74 3.80
C ILE A 119 1.60 46.75 3.92
N LYS A 120 2.80 47.26 4.23
CA LYS A 120 3.99 46.44 4.42
C LYS A 120 3.80 45.42 5.54
N ILE A 121 3.30 45.88 6.69
CA ILE A 121 3.02 45.02 7.85
C ILE A 121 1.94 43.98 7.50
N GLU A 122 0.85 44.37 6.84
CA GLU A 122 -0.23 43.45 6.46
C GLU A 122 0.29 42.29 5.58
N LYS A 123 1.11 42.60 4.58
CA LYS A 123 1.71 41.59 3.70
C LYS A 123 2.68 40.66 4.44
N LEU A 124 3.51 41.20 5.34
CA LEU A 124 4.41 40.40 6.16
C LEU A 124 3.64 39.48 7.10
N VAL A 125 2.53 39.95 7.69
CA VAL A 125 1.65 39.14 8.54
C VAL A 125 0.99 38.01 7.74
N GLU A 126 0.53 38.28 6.52
CA GLU A 126 -0.02 37.26 5.62
C GLU A 126 1.03 36.20 5.25
N PHE A 127 2.23 36.64 4.86
CA PHE A 127 3.36 35.76 4.58
C PHE A 127 3.72 34.88 5.79
N ASP A 128 3.87 35.48 6.96
CA ASP A 128 4.23 34.77 8.18
C ASP A 128 3.18 33.74 8.58
N LYS A 129 1.90 34.02 8.31
CA LYS A 129 0.81 33.06 8.51
C LYS A 129 0.99 31.85 7.59
N ALA A 130 1.10 32.06 6.28
CA ALA A 130 1.25 30.99 5.31
C ALA A 130 2.50 30.14 5.60
N ARG A 131 3.61 30.80 5.96
CA ARG A 131 4.86 30.13 6.30
C ARG A 131 4.77 29.28 7.58
N ARG A 132 4.11 29.78 8.63
CA ARG A 132 3.87 29.00 9.85
C ARG A 132 3.00 27.78 9.58
N ASP A 133 1.96 27.93 8.75
CA ASP A 133 1.06 26.83 8.41
C ASP A 133 1.83 25.72 7.67
N LEU A 134 2.67 26.08 6.68
CA LEU A 134 3.57 25.14 6.02
C LEU A 134 4.54 24.48 7.01
N PHE A 135 5.17 25.24 7.90
CA PHE A 135 6.09 24.72 8.91
C PHE A 135 5.43 23.65 9.78
N PHE A 136 4.21 23.92 10.27
CA PHE A 136 3.50 22.96 11.11
C PHE A 136 3.17 21.68 10.37
N ILE A 137 2.70 21.76 9.12
CA ILE A 137 2.39 20.57 8.32
C ILE A 137 3.68 19.79 8.05
N ARG A 138 4.73 20.48 7.58
CA ARG A 138 6.04 19.91 7.29
C ARG A 138 6.59 19.13 8.48
N GLU A 139 6.70 19.75 9.65
CA GLU A 139 7.32 19.11 10.81
C GLU A 139 6.41 18.05 11.47
N LYS A 140 5.11 18.32 11.62
CA LYS A 140 4.19 17.35 12.27
C LYS A 140 3.94 16.12 11.42
N LYS A 141 4.04 16.25 10.09
CA LYS A 141 3.73 15.17 9.16
C LYS A 141 4.96 14.56 8.48
N ARG A 142 6.17 14.96 8.89
CA ARG A 142 7.44 14.48 8.33
C ARG A 142 7.54 12.96 8.12
N PRO A 143 7.07 12.09 9.04
CA PRO A 143 7.17 10.64 8.84
C PRO A 143 6.28 10.08 7.73
N PHE A 144 5.33 10.88 7.21
CA PHE A 144 4.27 10.41 6.32
C PHE A 144 4.56 10.68 4.85
N TYR A 145 5.67 11.31 4.48
CA TYR A 145 6.05 11.55 3.09
C TYR A 145 7.55 11.36 2.87
N PRO A 146 8.01 11.11 1.63
CA PRO A 146 9.42 10.88 1.33
C PRO A 146 10.33 12.08 1.68
N ASP A 147 11.60 11.78 2.00
CA ASP A 147 12.60 12.81 2.29
C ASP A 147 12.84 13.75 1.09
N SER A 148 12.70 13.28 -0.16
CA SER A 148 12.83 14.14 -1.35
C SER A 148 11.83 15.31 -1.32
N ILE A 149 10.58 15.03 -0.94
CA ILE A 149 9.53 16.05 -0.79
C ILE A 149 9.87 16.97 0.39
N TYR A 150 10.40 16.43 1.50
CA TYR A 150 10.84 17.25 2.64
C TYR A 150 11.91 18.26 2.24
N GLN A 151 12.96 17.82 1.52
CA GLN A 151 14.02 18.70 1.04
C GLN A 151 13.51 19.75 0.05
N ALA A 152 12.58 19.36 -0.84
CA ALA A 152 11.96 20.29 -1.78
C ALA A 152 11.17 21.40 -1.03
N VAL A 153 10.38 21.01 -0.03
CA VAL A 153 9.63 21.95 0.82
C VAL A 153 10.57 22.88 1.60
N LEU A 154 11.65 22.34 2.17
CA LEU A 154 12.66 23.15 2.87
C LEU A 154 13.29 24.21 1.97
N LYS A 155 13.67 23.83 0.74
CA LYS A 155 14.25 24.77 -0.23
C LYS A 155 13.29 25.92 -0.53
N ILE A 156 11.99 25.63 -0.68
CA ILE A 156 10.96 26.66 -0.90
C ILE A 156 10.85 27.59 0.32
N ASP A 157 10.81 27.04 1.54
CA ASP A 157 10.77 27.83 2.78
C ASP A 157 11.99 28.75 2.92
N GLU A 158 13.18 28.27 2.55
CA GLU A 158 14.41 29.07 2.56
C GLU A 158 14.35 30.24 1.56
N LEU A 159 13.93 29.98 0.32
CA LEU A 159 13.78 31.01 -0.70
C LEU A 159 12.71 32.03 -0.30
N ALA A 160 11.55 31.57 0.16
CA ALA A 160 10.46 32.41 0.63
C ALA A 160 10.88 33.29 1.82
N ARG A 161 11.64 32.73 2.78
CA ARG A 161 12.20 33.49 3.89
C ARG A 161 13.19 34.55 3.42
N SER A 162 14.06 34.21 2.47
CA SER A 162 15.03 35.17 1.95
C SER A 162 14.33 36.38 1.32
N GLU A 163 13.21 36.12 0.63
CA GLU A 163 12.34 37.15 0.05
C GLU A 163 11.72 38.05 1.11
N SER A 164 11.19 37.47 2.20
CA SER A 164 10.57 38.26 3.28
C SER A 164 11.58 39.16 4.00
N VAL A 165 12.80 38.67 4.22
CA VAL A 165 13.88 39.44 4.84
C VAL A 165 14.27 40.61 3.93
N GLU A 166 14.49 40.39 2.64
CA GLU A 166 14.82 41.48 1.71
C GLU A 166 13.70 42.54 1.66
N TYR A 167 12.43 42.12 1.68
CA TYR A 167 11.29 43.02 1.72
C TYR A 167 11.16 43.79 3.05
N GLU A 168 11.46 43.15 4.18
CA GLU A 168 11.37 43.77 5.51
C GLU A 168 12.42 44.87 5.70
N TYR A 169 13.68 44.60 5.34
CA TYR A 169 14.80 45.50 5.60
C TYR A 169 15.08 46.53 4.51
N ARG A 170 14.51 46.37 3.31
CA ARG A 170 14.57 47.39 2.25
C ARG A 170 13.24 48.12 2.10
N ASP A 171 13.31 49.39 1.75
CA ASP A 171 12.12 50.17 1.39
C ASP A 171 11.96 50.13 -0.15
N PRO A 172 10.85 49.58 -0.67
CA PRO A 172 10.55 49.59 -2.12
C PRO A 172 10.49 50.99 -2.74
N TYR A 173 10.44 52.04 -1.93
CA TYR A 173 10.23 53.44 -2.32
C TYR A 173 11.41 54.37 -1.99
N ASP A 174 12.54 53.84 -1.51
CA ASP A 174 13.72 54.66 -1.19
C ASP A 174 14.44 55.14 -2.46
N GLY A 175 13.89 56.19 -3.09
CA GLY A 175 14.52 57.22 -3.92
C GLY A 175 15.28 56.85 -5.20
N GLY A 176 16.00 55.75 -5.23
CA GLY A 176 16.66 55.20 -6.41
C GLY A 176 15.71 54.28 -7.15
N ARG A 177 15.65 54.39 -8.47
CA ARG A 177 15.24 53.26 -9.30
C ARG A 177 16.30 52.18 -9.14
N ASP A 178 16.25 51.47 -8.02
CA ASP A 178 17.22 50.42 -7.72
C ASP A 178 16.86 49.22 -8.60
N SER A 179 17.31 49.30 -9.86
CA SER A 179 17.10 48.26 -10.86
C SER A 179 17.58 46.90 -10.35
N ASP A 180 18.54 46.88 -9.42
CA ASP A 180 19.04 45.67 -8.77
C ASP A 180 18.01 45.06 -7.81
N TYR A 181 17.28 45.88 -7.05
CA TYR A 181 16.24 45.40 -6.13
C TYR A 181 15.11 44.68 -6.86
N TRP A 182 14.59 45.28 -7.93
CA TRP A 182 13.50 44.70 -8.72
C TRP A 182 13.96 43.53 -9.59
N LYS A 183 15.20 43.56 -10.10
CA LYS A 183 15.80 42.41 -10.78
C LYS A 183 15.94 41.21 -9.85
N LYS A 184 16.43 41.42 -8.62
CA LYS A 184 16.48 40.37 -7.58
C LYS A 184 15.09 39.88 -7.19
N ALA A 185 14.09 40.76 -7.19
CA ALA A 185 12.69 40.34 -7.00
C ALA A 185 12.27 39.35 -8.07
N GLU A 186 12.47 39.69 -9.34
CA GLU A 186 12.11 38.83 -10.47
C GLU A 186 12.85 37.48 -10.44
N GLU A 187 14.16 37.49 -10.14
CA GLU A 187 14.98 36.29 -9.98
C GLU A 187 14.50 35.39 -8.83
N ASN A 188 14.23 35.98 -7.65
CA ASN A 188 13.72 35.27 -6.49
C ASN A 188 12.32 34.69 -6.76
N GLN A 189 11.42 35.47 -7.35
CA GLN A 189 10.07 35.03 -7.69
C GLN A 189 10.11 33.86 -8.67
N SER A 190 10.95 33.94 -9.71
CA SER A 190 11.14 32.83 -10.66
C SER A 190 11.68 31.58 -9.95
N SER A 191 12.65 31.75 -9.06
CA SER A 191 13.25 30.65 -8.29
C SER A 191 12.24 29.99 -7.35
N ILE A 192 11.38 30.77 -6.69
CA ILE A 192 10.31 30.26 -5.82
C ILE A 192 9.29 29.49 -6.68
N ILE A 193 8.86 30.03 -7.81
CA ILE A 193 7.90 29.37 -8.72
C ILE A 193 8.47 28.05 -9.24
N GLU A 194 9.72 28.04 -9.71
CA GLU A 194 10.39 26.84 -10.20
C GLU A 194 10.51 25.79 -9.09
N ALA A 195 10.96 26.19 -7.90
CA ALA A 195 11.06 25.28 -6.76
C ALA A 195 9.70 24.71 -6.35
N THR A 196 8.63 25.52 -6.35
CA THR A 196 7.27 25.04 -6.09
C THR A 196 6.81 24.04 -7.15
N ASN A 197 7.03 24.32 -8.43
CA ASN A 197 6.63 23.40 -9.50
C ASN A 197 7.37 22.06 -9.40
N LEU A 198 8.67 22.09 -9.12
CA LEU A 198 9.45 20.87 -8.88
C LEU A 198 8.92 20.05 -7.69
N ALA A 199 8.56 20.71 -6.58
CA ALA A 199 7.96 20.03 -5.44
C ALA A 199 6.58 19.42 -5.80
N MET A 200 5.77 20.12 -6.60
CA MET A 200 4.48 19.60 -7.08
C MET A 200 4.65 18.41 -8.03
N ASP A 201 5.70 18.40 -8.85
CA ASP A 201 6.02 17.27 -9.72
C ASP A 201 6.51 16.05 -8.92
N GLU A 202 7.33 16.24 -7.88
CA GLU A 202 7.72 15.18 -6.94
C GLU A 202 6.50 14.58 -6.20
N ILE A 203 5.57 15.43 -5.75
CA ILE A 203 4.30 14.99 -5.16
C ILE A 203 3.50 14.19 -6.19
N ARG A 204 3.39 14.68 -7.44
CA ARG A 204 2.67 13.98 -8.51
C ARG A 204 3.29 12.62 -8.82
N GLU A 205 4.62 12.55 -8.94
CA GLU A 205 5.32 11.29 -9.19
C GLU A 205 5.08 10.29 -8.06
N ARG A 206 5.08 10.75 -6.81
CA ARG A 206 4.78 9.92 -5.64
C ARG A 206 3.38 9.32 -5.72
N VAL A 207 2.38 10.12 -6.09
CA VAL A 207 0.99 9.67 -6.27
C VAL A 207 0.88 8.70 -7.44
N SER A 208 1.49 8.99 -8.59
CA SER A 208 1.46 8.11 -9.78
C SER A 208 2.12 6.75 -9.55
N LYS A 209 3.15 6.66 -8.69
CA LYS A 209 3.75 5.37 -8.31
C LYS A 209 2.75 4.44 -7.63
N TRP A 210 1.74 4.96 -6.94
CA TRP A 210 0.70 4.12 -6.32
C TRP A 210 -0.30 3.58 -7.34
N GLU A 211 -0.67 4.38 -8.35
CA GLU A 211 -1.55 3.93 -9.43
C GLU A 211 -0.92 2.81 -10.28
N ALA A 212 0.41 2.79 -10.37
CA ALA A 212 1.14 1.73 -11.05
C ALA A 212 1.17 0.41 -10.25
N LEU A 213 1.06 0.47 -8.92
CA LEU A 213 1.01 -0.71 -8.05
C LEU A 213 -0.40 -1.32 -7.95
N SER A 214 -1.43 -0.59 -8.36
CA SER A 214 -2.83 -1.06 -8.36
C SER A 214 -3.30 -1.66 -9.69
N ARG A 215 -2.45 -1.67 -10.73
CA ARG A 215 -2.66 -2.34 -12.02
C ARG A 215 -1.87 -3.64 -12.11
#